data_AF-A0A382UWZ8-F1
#
_entry.id   AF-A0A382UWZ8-F1
#
_cell.length_a   1.000
_cell.length_b   1.000
_cell.length_c   1.000
_cell.angle_alpha   90.00
_cell.angle_beta   90.00
_cell.angle_gamma   90.00
#
_symmetry.space_group_name_H-M   'P 1'
#
loop_
_entity.id
_entity.type
_entity.pdbx_description
1 polymer ?
#
loop_
_entity_poly.entity_id
_entity_poly.type
_entity_poly.pdbx_seq_one_letter_code
_entity_poly.pdbx_strand_id
1 'polypeptide(L)'
;WRITDIEKFYTATRGNVVSANTLLEQRINRALRDEFGERTVQEVVAGERTQILSVVTSTTSNLSDELGISVIDVRTKRIDLPAEVSNSVYQRMRAERDRVAKGFRARGSEAAERIRANADREREVILANAFRDAETIRGEGDAQATEVYAAAFTKDREFYSFYRSLNAYQNSFNQGNDILLVEPESDFFKYFNKSKSK
;
A
#
# COMPACT_ATOMS: atom_id res chain seq x y z
N TRP A 1 -41.79 -38.78 -9.32
CA TRP A 1 -42.69 -38.93 -8.16
C TRP A 1 -43.51 -40.20 -8.34
N ARG A 2 -44.10 -40.75 -7.28
CA ARG A 2 -44.98 -41.94 -7.32
C ARG A 2 -46.23 -41.71 -6.47
N ILE A 3 -47.36 -42.30 -6.86
CA ILE A 3 -48.59 -42.29 -6.06
C ILE A 3 -48.41 -43.29 -4.91
N THR A 4 -48.61 -42.82 -3.69
CA THR A 4 -48.52 -43.64 -2.46
C THR A 4 -49.90 -43.89 -1.87
N ASP A 5 -50.81 -42.91 -1.99
CA ASP A 5 -52.21 -42.99 -1.57
C ASP A 5 -53.12 -42.61 -2.74
N ILE A 6 -53.90 -43.58 -3.21
CA ILE A 6 -54.73 -43.43 -4.42
C ILE A 6 -56.03 -42.67 -4.15
N GLU A 7 -56.55 -42.74 -2.93
CA GLU A 7 -57.79 -42.09 -2.51
C GLU A 7 -57.58 -40.58 -2.36
N LYS A 8 -56.49 -40.20 -1.70
CA LYS A 8 -56.07 -38.79 -1.61
C LYS A 8 -55.71 -38.21 -2.96
N PHE A 9 -55.00 -38.98 -3.79
CA PHE A 9 -54.66 -38.55 -5.15
C PHE A 9 -55.92 -38.27 -5.99
N TYR A 10 -56.91 -39.16 -5.95
CA TYR A 10 -58.15 -38.98 -6.68
C TYR A 10 -58.96 -37.79 -6.16
N THR A 11 -59.02 -37.58 -4.85
CA THR A 11 -59.70 -36.44 -4.24
C THR A 11 -59.07 -35.10 -4.63
N ALA A 12 -57.73 -35.03 -4.62
CA ALA A 12 -57.00 -33.79 -4.88
C ALA A 12 -56.86 -33.46 -6.38
N THR A 13 -56.75 -34.47 -7.25
CA THR A 13 -56.42 -34.26 -8.68
C THR A 13 -57.49 -34.77 -9.65
N ARG A 14 -58.59 -35.34 -9.12
CA ARG A 14 -59.64 -36.01 -9.91
C ARG A 14 -59.10 -37.13 -10.81
N GLY A 15 -57.98 -37.73 -10.41
CA GLY A 15 -57.28 -38.76 -11.18
C GLY A 15 -56.51 -38.24 -12.40
N ASN A 16 -56.37 -36.91 -12.57
CA ASN A 16 -55.68 -36.33 -13.72
C ASN A 16 -54.19 -36.08 -13.43
N VAL A 17 -53.33 -36.78 -14.17
CA VAL A 17 -51.87 -36.65 -14.10
C VAL A 17 -51.38 -35.24 -14.47
N VAL A 18 -52.06 -34.55 -15.38
CA VAL A 18 -51.72 -33.18 -15.77
C VAL A 18 -51.96 -32.21 -14.61
N SER A 19 -53.11 -32.33 -13.95
CA SER A 19 -53.44 -31.50 -12.77
C SER A 19 -52.49 -31.78 -11.60
N ALA A 20 -52.11 -33.05 -11.39
CA ALA A 20 -51.08 -33.43 -10.43
C ALA A 20 -49.73 -32.75 -10.73
N ASN A 21 -49.29 -32.78 -11.99
CA ASN A 21 -48.04 -32.16 -12.41
C ASN A 21 -48.05 -30.63 -12.19
N THR A 22 -49.14 -29.95 -12.54
CA THR A 22 -49.26 -28.49 -12.33
C THR A 22 -49.20 -28.12 -10.84
N LEU A 23 -49.88 -28.87 -9.97
CA LEU A 23 -49.85 -28.62 -8.53
C LEU A 23 -48.46 -28.88 -7.94
N LEU A 24 -47.79 -29.95 -8.37
CA LEU A 24 -46.41 -30.24 -7.97
C LEU A 24 -45.45 -29.13 -8.42
N GLU A 25 -45.57 -28.65 -9.65
CA GLU A 25 -44.74 -27.57 -10.19
C GLU A 25 -44.93 -26.26 -9.39
N GLN A 26 -46.16 -25.87 -9.10
CA GLN A 26 -46.46 -24.66 -8.32
C GLN A 26 -45.88 -24.75 -6.89
N ARG A 27 -45.98 -25.92 -6.25
CA ARG A 27 -45.46 -26.16 -4.89
C ARG A 27 -43.93 -26.15 -4.87
N ILE A 28 -43.29 -26.86 -5.80
CA ILE A 28 -41.82 -26.89 -5.91
C ILE A 28 -41.27 -25.50 -6.18
N ASN A 29 -41.90 -24.72 -7.08
CA ASN A 29 -41.48 -23.36 -7.37
C ASN A 29 -41.62 -22.41 -6.18
N ARG A 30 -42.66 -22.58 -5.35
CA ARG A 30 -42.81 -21.80 -4.11
C ARG A 30 -41.72 -22.16 -3.10
N ALA A 31 -41.51 -23.46 -2.82
CA ALA A 31 -40.50 -23.92 -1.88
C ALA A 31 -39.08 -23.48 -2.28
N LEU A 32 -38.76 -23.55 -3.58
CA LEU A 32 -37.50 -23.03 -4.11
C LEU A 32 -37.39 -21.52 -3.88
N ARG A 33 -38.44 -20.75 -4.17
CA ARG A 33 -38.42 -19.29 -3.98
C ARG A 33 -38.25 -18.89 -2.53
N ASP A 34 -38.90 -19.58 -1.60
CA ASP A 34 -38.82 -19.29 -0.17
C ASP A 34 -37.40 -19.59 0.36
N GLU A 35 -36.81 -20.73 0.00
CA GLU A 35 -35.43 -21.07 0.37
C GLU A 35 -34.38 -20.12 -0.23
N PHE A 36 -34.62 -19.64 -1.46
CA PHE A 36 -33.79 -18.61 -2.10
C PHE A 36 -34.02 -17.21 -1.51
N GLY A 37 -35.14 -16.97 -0.82
CA GLY A 37 -35.43 -15.71 -0.14
C GLY A 37 -34.70 -15.57 1.20
N GLU A 38 -34.52 -16.70 1.91
CA GLU A 38 -33.85 -16.76 3.21
C GLU A 38 -32.31 -16.78 3.09
N ARG A 39 -31.77 -17.20 1.95
CA ARG A 39 -30.31 -17.31 1.72
C ARG A 39 -29.75 -16.18 0.87
N THR A 40 -28.48 -15.86 1.08
CA THR A 40 -27.78 -14.86 0.26
C THR A 40 -27.39 -15.47 -1.08
N VAL A 41 -27.39 -14.65 -2.14
CA VAL A 41 -27.01 -15.09 -3.50
C VAL A 41 -25.59 -15.65 -3.56
N GLN A 42 -24.70 -15.26 -2.65
CA GLN A 42 -23.35 -15.82 -2.53
C GLN A 42 -23.37 -17.30 -2.11
N GLU A 43 -24.22 -17.71 -1.17
CA GLU A 43 -24.32 -19.11 -0.68
C GLU A 43 -24.87 -20.04 -1.78
N VAL A 44 -25.83 -19.54 -2.55
CA VAL A 44 -26.47 -20.24 -3.67
C VAL A 44 -25.52 -20.47 -4.85
N VAL A 45 -24.66 -19.48 -5.14
CA VAL A 45 -23.78 -19.50 -6.31
C VAL A 45 -22.42 -20.15 -5.99
N ALA A 46 -21.91 -20.03 -4.76
CA ALA A 46 -20.54 -20.42 -4.43
C ALA A 46 -20.34 -21.90 -4.07
N GLY A 47 -21.38 -22.69 -3.77
CA GLY A 47 -21.14 -24.12 -3.51
C GLY A 47 -22.29 -24.98 -3.01
N GLU A 48 -23.42 -24.40 -2.57
CA GLU A 48 -24.42 -25.17 -1.81
C GLU A 48 -25.55 -25.77 -2.67
N ARG A 49 -25.33 -25.95 -3.98
CA ARG A 49 -26.37 -26.48 -4.90
C ARG A 49 -26.96 -27.81 -4.41
N THR A 50 -26.12 -28.72 -3.94
CA THR A 50 -26.55 -30.05 -3.47
C THR A 50 -27.33 -29.97 -2.16
N GLN A 51 -26.99 -29.02 -1.29
CA GLN A 51 -27.62 -28.83 0.02
C GLN A 51 -28.98 -28.13 -0.11
N ILE A 52 -29.11 -27.18 -1.04
CA ILE A 52 -30.38 -26.55 -1.37
C ILE A 52 -31.34 -27.59 -1.97
N LEU A 53 -30.84 -28.41 -2.91
CA LEU A 53 -31.67 -29.45 -3.53
C LEU A 53 -32.10 -30.53 -2.52
N SER A 54 -31.27 -30.86 -1.51
CA SER A 54 -31.66 -31.82 -0.47
C SER A 54 -32.72 -31.27 0.48
N VAL A 55 -32.61 -30.00 0.88
CA VAL A 55 -33.60 -29.31 1.73
C VAL A 55 -34.94 -29.13 0.99
N VAL A 56 -34.90 -28.80 -0.30
CA VAL A 56 -36.11 -28.69 -1.11
C VAL A 56 -36.76 -30.07 -1.28
N THR A 57 -35.96 -31.12 -1.46
CA THR A 57 -36.47 -32.50 -1.59
C THR A 57 -37.11 -32.98 -0.28
N SER A 58 -36.53 -32.69 0.89
CA SER A 58 -37.12 -33.05 2.19
C SER A 58 -38.38 -32.24 2.53
N THR A 59 -38.43 -30.96 2.13
CA THR A 59 -39.63 -30.13 2.31
C THR A 59 -40.76 -30.59 1.39
N THR A 60 -40.40 -31.01 0.17
CA THR A 60 -41.34 -31.51 -0.84
C THR A 60 -41.79 -32.95 -0.55
N SER A 61 -41.03 -33.76 0.21
CA SER A 61 -41.46 -35.13 0.56
C SER A 61 -42.70 -35.16 1.46
N ASN A 62 -42.98 -34.06 2.18
CA ASN A 62 -44.18 -33.90 3.01
C ASN A 62 -45.47 -33.66 2.19
N LEU A 63 -45.38 -33.51 0.86
CA LEU A 63 -46.56 -33.43 -0.03
C LEU A 63 -47.35 -34.75 -0.13
N SER A 64 -46.79 -35.84 0.42
CA SER A 64 -47.48 -37.13 0.52
C SER A 64 -48.78 -37.04 1.32
N ASP A 65 -48.85 -36.15 2.31
CA ASP A 65 -50.00 -36.07 3.21
C ASP A 65 -51.20 -35.36 2.58
N GLU A 66 -50.96 -34.38 1.71
CA GLU A 66 -52.00 -33.57 1.03
C GLU A 66 -52.42 -34.13 -0.33
N LEU A 67 -51.47 -34.64 -1.14
CA LEU A 67 -51.73 -35.02 -2.54
C LEU A 67 -51.69 -36.55 -2.77
N GLY A 68 -51.33 -37.34 -1.75
CA GLY A 68 -51.12 -38.79 -1.90
C GLY A 68 -49.92 -39.16 -2.79
N ILE A 69 -49.02 -38.20 -3.05
CA ILE A 69 -47.87 -38.35 -3.95
C ILE A 69 -46.57 -38.24 -3.15
N SER A 70 -45.69 -39.23 -3.31
CA SER A 70 -44.32 -39.21 -2.79
C SER A 70 -43.35 -38.76 -3.89
N VAL A 71 -42.60 -37.70 -3.62
CA VAL A 71 -41.59 -37.17 -4.54
C VAL A 71 -40.26 -37.89 -4.31
N ILE A 72 -39.76 -38.59 -5.34
CA ILE A 72 -38.57 -39.45 -5.25
C ILE A 72 -37.28 -38.66 -5.47
N ASP A 73 -37.29 -37.77 -6.47
CA ASP A 73 -36.14 -36.95 -6.84
C ASP A 73 -36.65 -35.69 -7.53
N VAL A 74 -36.04 -34.54 -7.20
CA VAL A 74 -36.30 -33.24 -7.83
C VAL A 74 -34.98 -32.75 -8.41
N ARG A 75 -34.92 -32.66 -9.73
CA ARG A 75 -33.75 -32.13 -10.45
C ARG A 75 -34.10 -30.84 -11.15
N THR A 76 -33.33 -29.79 -10.87
CA THR A 76 -33.43 -28.52 -11.59
C THR A 76 -32.71 -28.62 -12.93
N LYS A 77 -33.41 -28.30 -14.03
CA LYS A 77 -32.81 -28.28 -15.38
C LYS A 77 -32.05 -26.98 -15.66
N ARG A 78 -32.56 -25.83 -15.20
CA ARG A 78 -31.93 -24.50 -15.29
C ARG A 78 -32.54 -23.56 -14.24
N ILE A 79 -31.70 -22.84 -13.50
CA ILE A 79 -32.14 -21.77 -12.60
C ILE A 79 -31.80 -20.46 -13.30
N ASP A 80 -32.79 -19.84 -13.91
CA ASP A 80 -32.63 -18.49 -14.46
C ASP A 80 -33.01 -17.51 -13.34
N LEU A 81 -32.01 -16.85 -12.73
CA LEU A 81 -32.26 -15.79 -11.75
C LEU A 81 -32.92 -14.60 -12.50
N PRO A 82 -34.06 -14.07 -12.04
CA PRO A 82 -34.66 -12.87 -12.64
C PRO A 82 -33.67 -11.70 -12.63
N ALA A 83 -33.59 -10.96 -13.75
CA ALA A 83 -32.61 -9.88 -13.94
C ALA A 83 -32.68 -8.76 -12.87
N GLU A 84 -33.84 -8.59 -12.23
CA GLU A 84 -34.05 -7.58 -11.17
C GLU A 84 -33.30 -7.90 -9.87
N VAL A 85 -33.25 -9.17 -9.44
CA VAL A 85 -32.52 -9.59 -8.22
C VAL A 85 -31.01 -9.49 -8.45
N SER A 86 -30.58 -9.81 -9.66
CA SER A 86 -29.20 -9.73 -10.14
C SER A 86 -28.60 -8.32 -9.97
N ASN A 87 -29.31 -7.27 -10.40
CA ASN A 87 -28.77 -5.90 -10.34
C ASN A 87 -28.50 -5.41 -8.92
N SER A 88 -29.40 -5.66 -7.96
CA SER A 88 -29.23 -5.21 -6.57
C SER A 88 -28.03 -5.87 -5.86
N VAL A 89 -27.76 -7.14 -6.21
CA VAL A 89 -26.64 -7.91 -5.67
C VAL A 89 -25.34 -7.44 -6.31
N TYR A 90 -25.32 -7.26 -7.63
CA TYR A 90 -24.14 -6.72 -8.31
C TYR A 90 -23.77 -5.32 -7.83
N GLN A 91 -24.75 -4.46 -7.53
CA GLN A 91 -24.48 -3.14 -6.94
C GLN A 91 -23.86 -3.26 -5.55
N ARG A 92 -24.39 -4.12 -4.67
CA ARG A 92 -23.80 -4.38 -3.34
C ARG A 92 -22.40 -4.96 -3.43
N MET A 93 -22.15 -5.89 -4.36
CA MET A 93 -20.83 -6.46 -4.59
C MET A 93 -19.82 -5.41 -5.08
N ARG A 94 -20.21 -4.51 -5.99
CA ARG A 94 -19.36 -3.40 -6.44
C ARG A 94 -19.04 -2.47 -5.29
N ALA A 95 -20.05 -2.05 -4.52
CA ALA A 95 -19.86 -1.19 -3.36
C ALA A 95 -18.91 -1.82 -2.32
N GLU A 96 -19.07 -3.11 -2.03
CA GLU A 96 -18.19 -3.81 -1.09
C GLU A 96 -16.76 -3.94 -1.64
N ARG A 97 -16.60 -4.24 -2.93
CA ARG A 97 -15.27 -4.29 -3.57
C ARG A 97 -14.60 -2.91 -3.57
N ASP A 98 -15.34 -1.85 -3.83
CA ASP A 98 -14.84 -0.48 -3.77
C ASP A 98 -14.44 -0.09 -2.34
N ARG A 99 -15.22 -0.50 -1.33
CA ARG A 99 -14.91 -0.29 0.09
C ARG A 99 -13.62 -1.00 0.47
N VAL A 100 -13.49 -2.27 0.11
CA VAL A 100 -12.27 -3.07 0.36
C VAL A 100 -11.07 -2.47 -0.36
N ALA A 101 -11.21 -2.07 -1.63
CA ALA A 101 -10.13 -1.44 -2.39
C ALA A 101 -9.71 -0.10 -1.80
N LYS A 102 -10.65 0.75 -1.35
CA LYS A 102 -10.36 1.99 -0.62
C LYS A 102 -9.61 1.70 0.68
N GLY A 103 -10.02 0.68 1.43
CA GLY A 103 -9.34 0.26 2.66
C GLY A 103 -7.90 -0.22 2.42
N PHE A 104 -7.64 -0.93 1.32
CA PHE A 104 -6.27 -1.29 0.95
C PHE A 104 -5.43 -0.08 0.51
N ARG A 105 -6.00 0.83 -0.29
CA ARG A 105 -5.30 2.06 -0.70
C ARG A 105 -4.96 2.94 0.49
N ALA A 106 -5.90 3.14 1.42
CA ALA A 106 -5.68 3.93 2.63
C ALA A 106 -4.53 3.38 3.48
N ARG A 107 -4.52 2.06 3.75
CA ARG A 107 -3.42 1.40 4.48
C ARG A 107 -2.08 1.49 3.74
N GLY A 108 -2.11 1.37 2.41
CA GLY A 108 -0.91 1.55 1.58
C GLY A 108 -0.35 2.97 1.68
N SER A 109 -1.22 3.99 1.61
CA SER A 109 -0.83 5.40 1.77
C SER A 109 -0.29 5.71 3.16
N GLU A 110 -0.94 5.21 4.22
CA GLU A 110 -0.47 5.38 5.61
C GLU A 110 0.91 4.75 5.81
N ALA A 111 1.11 3.51 5.34
CA ALA A 111 2.40 2.83 5.44
C ALA A 111 3.49 3.57 4.66
N ALA A 112 3.17 4.05 3.45
CA ALA A 112 4.10 4.81 2.62
C ALA A 112 4.50 6.13 3.29
N GLU A 113 3.55 6.86 3.86
CA GLU A 113 3.81 8.12 4.54
C GLU A 113 4.69 7.92 5.78
N ARG A 114 4.42 6.87 6.57
CA ARG A 114 5.27 6.51 7.71
C ARG A 114 6.71 6.18 7.29
N ILE A 115 6.88 5.43 6.19
CA ILE A 115 8.21 5.08 5.68
C ILE A 115 8.96 6.34 5.22
N ARG A 116 8.29 7.23 4.47
CA ARG A 116 8.90 8.49 4.03
C ARG A 116 9.31 9.37 5.20
N ALA A 117 8.41 9.59 6.15
CA ALA A 117 8.71 10.38 7.34
C ALA A 117 9.88 9.81 8.17
N ASN A 118 10.01 8.48 8.22
CA ASN A 118 11.16 7.83 8.86
C ASN A 118 12.44 8.01 8.06
N ALA A 119 12.40 7.83 6.75
CA ALA A 119 13.55 8.01 5.87
C ALA A 119 14.05 9.46 5.88
N ASP A 120 13.14 10.45 5.89
CA ASP A 120 13.49 11.87 5.96
C ASP A 120 14.16 12.21 7.30
N ARG A 121 13.63 11.67 8.40
CA ARG A 121 14.25 11.82 9.73
C ARG A 121 15.65 11.20 9.78
N GLU A 122 15.80 9.98 9.28
CA GLU A 122 17.10 9.31 9.23
C GLU A 122 18.10 10.08 8.37
N ARG A 123 17.67 10.57 7.20
CA ARG A 123 18.49 11.43 6.34
C ARG A 123 18.97 12.67 7.09
N GLU A 124 18.08 13.37 7.79
CA GLU A 124 18.43 14.57 8.54
C GLU A 124 19.43 14.27 9.66
N VAL A 125 19.24 13.19 10.40
CA VAL A 125 20.17 12.72 11.44
C VAL A 125 21.54 12.38 10.85
N ILE A 126 21.58 11.67 9.71
CA ILE A 126 22.84 11.30 9.04
C ILE A 126 23.58 12.56 8.58
N LEU A 127 22.87 13.51 7.95
CA LEU A 127 23.47 14.77 7.52
C LEU A 127 23.99 15.60 8.71
N ALA A 128 23.23 15.66 9.81
CA ALA A 128 23.64 16.36 11.01
C ALA A 128 24.89 15.73 11.66
N ASN A 129 24.94 14.40 11.72
CA ASN A 129 26.11 13.68 12.22
C ASN A 129 27.32 13.87 11.30
N ALA A 130 27.14 13.71 9.99
CA ALA A 130 28.21 13.93 9.01
C ALA A 130 28.77 15.36 9.08
N PHE A 131 27.91 16.36 9.27
CA PHE A 131 28.34 17.75 9.44
C PHE A 131 29.10 17.96 10.75
N ARG A 132 28.60 17.40 11.87
CA ARG A 132 29.29 17.44 13.16
C ARG A 132 30.70 16.83 13.06
N ASP A 133 30.79 15.65 12.45
CA ASP A 133 32.05 14.93 12.32
C ASP A 133 33.03 15.69 11.41
N ALA A 134 32.54 16.26 10.30
CA ALA A 134 33.34 17.10 9.42
C ALA A 134 33.89 18.35 10.11
N GLU A 135 33.07 19.06 10.89
CA GLU A 135 33.54 20.23 11.66
C GLU A 135 34.50 19.84 12.78
N THR A 136 34.30 18.67 13.41
CA THR A 136 35.23 18.14 14.42
C THR A 136 36.60 17.86 13.79
N ILE A 137 36.63 17.12 12.67
CA ILE A 137 37.88 16.81 11.95
C ILE A 137 38.57 18.08 11.47
N ARG A 138 37.80 19.06 10.95
CA ARG A 138 38.37 20.35 10.54
C ARG A 138 38.97 21.09 11.73
N GLY A 139 38.26 21.17 12.86
CA GLY A 139 38.76 21.79 14.07
C GLY A 139 40.02 21.13 14.62
N GLU A 140 40.09 19.80 14.61
CA GLU A 140 41.31 19.05 14.98
C GLU A 140 42.48 19.34 14.02
N GLY A 141 42.22 19.40 12.71
CA GLY A 141 43.22 19.76 11.71
C GLY A 141 43.73 21.19 11.86
N ASP A 142 42.85 22.15 12.11
CA ASP A 142 43.19 23.55 12.34
C ASP A 142 43.99 23.73 13.64
N ALA A 143 43.64 22.98 14.70
CA ALA A 143 44.38 22.96 15.95
C ALA A 143 45.80 22.41 15.76
N GLN A 144 45.94 21.25 15.09
CA GLN A 144 47.25 20.66 14.78
C GLN A 144 48.09 21.57 13.88
N ALA A 145 47.50 22.18 12.85
CA ALA A 145 48.19 23.12 11.99
C ALA A 145 48.71 24.32 12.78
N THR A 146 47.85 24.89 13.65
CA THR A 146 48.21 26.02 14.50
C THR A 146 49.34 25.66 15.48
N GLU A 147 49.30 24.47 16.08
CA GLU A 147 50.36 23.97 16.97
C GLU A 147 51.70 23.84 16.23
N VAL A 148 51.70 23.25 15.04
CA VAL A 148 52.91 23.12 14.20
C VAL A 148 53.44 24.48 13.79
N TYR A 149 52.57 25.43 13.40
CA TYR A 149 52.97 26.80 13.07
C TYR A 149 53.56 27.54 14.28
N ALA A 150 52.97 27.40 15.46
CA ALA A 150 53.48 28.01 16.69
C ALA A 150 54.85 27.43 17.09
N ALA A 151 55.01 26.10 16.97
CA ALA A 151 56.28 25.44 17.21
C ALA A 151 57.37 25.89 16.22
N ALA A 152 57.03 26.05 14.94
CA ALA A 152 57.94 26.58 13.92
C ALA A 152 58.33 28.03 14.18
N PHE A 153 57.38 28.89 14.55
CA PHE A 153 57.62 30.29 14.90
C PHE A 153 58.55 30.45 16.11
N THR A 154 58.45 29.53 17.08
CA THR A 154 59.29 29.54 18.29
C THR A 154 60.74 29.15 18.00
N LYS A 155 61.01 28.36 16.95
CA LYS A 155 62.37 27.96 16.56
C LYS A 155 63.17 29.10 15.94
N ASP A 156 62.57 29.85 15.02
CA ASP A 156 63.16 31.06 14.43
C ASP A 156 62.06 32.00 13.92
N ARG A 157 61.87 33.09 14.66
CA ARG A 157 60.82 34.09 14.40
C ARG A 157 61.09 34.89 13.12
N GLU A 158 62.34 35.28 12.86
CA GLU A 158 62.68 36.08 11.69
C GLU A 158 62.57 35.25 10.41
N PHE A 159 63.14 34.04 10.40
CA PHE A 159 63.08 33.15 9.25
C PHE A 159 61.64 32.77 8.89
N TYR A 160 60.79 32.46 9.88
CA TYR A 160 59.38 32.15 9.64
C TYR A 160 58.61 33.32 9.02
N SER A 161 58.79 34.54 9.54
CA SER A 161 58.13 35.74 9.00
C SER A 161 58.54 36.04 7.55
N PHE A 162 59.82 35.83 7.22
CA PHE A 162 60.33 35.93 5.85
C PHE A 162 59.72 34.85 4.95
N TYR A 163 59.78 33.56 5.33
CA TYR A 163 59.24 32.46 4.53
C TYR A 163 57.72 32.57 4.29
N ARG A 164 56.96 33.04 5.29
CA ARG A 164 55.52 33.29 5.15
C ARG A 164 55.22 34.42 4.17
N SER A 165 56.01 35.50 4.17
CA SER A 165 55.87 36.58 3.20
C SER A 165 56.17 36.10 1.77
N LEU A 166 57.18 35.27 1.57
CA LEU A 166 57.49 34.65 0.27
C LEU A 166 56.35 33.76 -0.25
N ASN A 167 55.75 32.94 0.61
CA ASN A 167 54.60 32.11 0.25
C ASN A 167 53.37 32.98 -0.12
N ALA A 168 53.14 34.06 0.63
CA ALA A 168 52.06 35.01 0.33
C ALA A 168 52.27 35.68 -1.05
N TYR A 169 53.51 36.05 -1.38
CA TYR A 169 53.84 36.55 -2.72
C TYR A 169 53.54 35.50 -3.80
N GLN A 170 54.04 34.27 -3.64
CA GLN A 170 53.85 33.21 -4.63
C GLN A 170 52.37 32.92 -4.90
N ASN A 171 51.54 32.91 -3.84
CA ASN A 171 50.11 32.68 -3.98
C ASN A 171 49.39 33.88 -4.62
N SER A 172 49.75 35.11 -4.27
CA SER A 172 49.16 36.32 -4.85
C SER A 172 49.51 36.50 -6.33
N PHE A 173 50.69 36.04 -6.77
CA PHE A 173 51.13 36.17 -8.17
C PHE A 173 50.72 34.98 -9.06
N ASN A 174 50.25 33.87 -8.49
CA ASN A 174 49.79 32.69 -9.26
C ASN A 174 48.36 32.82 -9.82
N GLN A 175 47.55 33.75 -9.34
CA GLN A 175 46.23 34.05 -9.89
C GLN A 175 46.36 35.23 -10.87
N GLY A 176 46.48 34.92 -12.16
CA GLY A 176 46.93 35.85 -13.22
C GLY A 176 46.01 37.00 -13.61
N ASN A 177 45.33 37.68 -12.68
CA ASN A 177 44.45 38.81 -13.02
C ASN A 177 44.29 39.94 -11.98
N ASP A 178 45.10 40.01 -10.92
CA ASP A 178 44.95 41.07 -9.92
C ASP A 178 45.85 42.29 -10.21
N ILE A 179 45.21 43.41 -10.61
CA ILE A 179 45.83 44.74 -10.55
C ILE A 179 46.03 45.08 -9.07
N LEU A 180 47.25 44.86 -8.57
CA LEU A 180 47.61 45.09 -7.18
C LEU A 180 47.95 46.59 -6.99
N LEU A 181 47.00 47.37 -6.45
CA LEU A 181 47.26 48.74 -6.04
C LEU A 181 47.91 48.72 -4.65
N VAL A 182 49.24 48.85 -4.60
CA VAL A 182 50.01 48.72 -3.33
C VAL A 182 50.78 50.00 -3.03
N GLU A 183 50.69 50.46 -1.79
CA GLU A 183 51.57 51.51 -1.28
C GLU A 183 53.02 50.98 -1.16
N PRO A 184 54.04 51.71 -1.67
CA PRO A 184 55.44 51.30 -1.64
C PRO A 184 56.04 51.04 -0.24
N GLU A 185 55.43 51.60 0.81
CA GLU A 185 55.84 51.50 2.23
C GLU A 185 55.04 50.44 3.02
N SER A 186 54.23 49.62 2.36
CA SER A 186 53.44 48.58 3.02
C SER A 186 54.34 47.53 3.72
N ASP A 187 53.93 47.07 4.90
CA ASP A 187 54.52 45.92 5.61
C ASP A 187 54.64 44.68 4.71
N PHE A 188 53.84 44.62 3.65
CA PHE A 188 53.90 43.61 2.61
C PHE A 188 55.26 43.56 1.90
N PHE A 189 56.01 44.66 1.72
CA PHE A 189 57.32 44.66 1.01
C PHE A 189 58.53 44.83 1.93
N LYS A 190 58.36 44.72 3.25
CA LYS A 190 59.39 44.98 4.27
C LYS A 190 60.73 44.28 4.01
N TYR A 191 60.72 43.05 3.49
CA TYR A 191 61.94 42.27 3.19
C TYR A 191 62.54 42.58 1.80
N PHE A 192 61.73 43.06 0.85
CA PHE A 192 62.22 43.51 -0.46
C PHE A 192 62.89 44.89 -0.38
N ASN A 193 62.32 45.81 0.41
CA ASN A 193 62.87 47.16 0.59
C ASN A 193 64.19 47.15 1.40
N LYS A 194 64.35 46.23 2.37
CA LYS A 194 65.59 46.08 3.15
C LYS A 194 66.80 45.58 2.34
N SER A 195 66.58 44.88 1.22
CA SER A 195 67.64 44.37 0.35
C SER A 195 68.37 45.49 -0.43
N LYS A 196 67.73 46.66 -0.60
CA LYS A 196 68.25 47.80 -1.37
C LYS A 196 69.20 48.74 -0.62
N SER A 197 69.79 48.29 0.49
CA SER A 197 70.82 49.05 1.21
C SER A 197 72.20 48.40 1.06
N LYS A 198 72.79 48.55 -0.13
CA LYS A 198 74.23 48.72 -0.35
C LYS A 198 74.50 49.22 -1.76
#